data_AF-A0A453BAX9-F1
#
_entry.id   AF-A0A453BAX9-F1
#
_cell.length_a   1.000
_cell.length_b   1.000
_cell.length_c   1.000
_cell.angle_alpha   90.00
_cell.angle_beta   90.00
_cell.angle_gamma   90.00
#
_symmetry.space_group_name_H-M   'P 1'
#
loop_
_entity.id
_entity.type
_entity.pdbx_description
1 polymer ?
#
loop_
_entity_poly.entity_id
_entity_poly.type
_entity_poly.pdbx_seq_one_letter_code
_entity_poly.pdbx_strand_id
1 'polypeptide(L)'
;MGEFAAAGEAGSQEAEQDEQGMLATALDAINSLISASFSASLFPLKWQLIRDKFNRLHAGLADITVIAASDGEERHEAFDGLLRDVVDAVREARELVPRSQGRHYGGGKLRLRSDLDVVASTLDTHLARLD
;
A
#
# COMPACT_ATOMS: atom_id res chain seq x y z
N MET A 1 22.97 45.96 16.38
CA MET A 1 23.98 44.92 16.72
C MET A 1 23.29 43.88 17.57
N GLY A 2 22.94 42.69 17.11
CA GLY A 2 23.03 42.07 15.79
C GLY A 2 22.07 40.87 15.78
N GLU A 3 21.62 40.51 14.59
CA GLU A 3 20.98 39.23 14.25
C GLU A 3 21.88 38.05 14.62
N PHE A 4 21.27 36.91 14.99
CA PHE A 4 21.65 35.53 14.62
C PHE A 4 20.47 34.65 15.11
N ALA A 5 19.53 34.29 14.23
CA ALA A 5 19.56 33.10 13.38
C ALA A 5 19.63 31.79 14.20
N ALA A 6 18.46 31.16 14.38
CA ALA A 6 18.32 29.75 14.74
C ALA A 6 17.06 29.21 14.01
N ALA A 7 17.15 29.17 12.69
CA ALA A 7 16.28 28.36 11.84
C ALA A 7 17.15 27.18 11.38
N GLY A 8 16.80 25.96 11.76
CA GLY A 8 17.59 24.79 11.39
C GLY A 8 17.04 23.43 11.83
N GLU A 9 16.22 23.35 12.87
CA GLU A 9 15.83 22.06 13.48
C GLU A 9 14.30 21.85 13.49
N ALA A 10 13.60 22.24 12.42
CA ALA A 10 12.16 21.97 12.26
C ALA A 10 11.86 21.06 11.05
N GLY A 11 12.67 21.13 9.98
CA GLY A 11 12.38 20.43 8.72
C GLY A 11 12.43 18.90 8.78
N SER A 12 13.26 18.29 9.64
CA SER A 12 13.39 16.83 9.69
C SER A 12 12.23 16.16 10.42
N GLN A 13 11.78 16.74 11.53
CA GLN A 13 10.78 16.13 12.41
C GLN A 13 9.35 16.19 11.83
N GLU A 14 9.07 17.18 10.98
CA GLU A 14 7.79 17.32 10.27
C GLU A 14 7.68 16.29 9.13
N ALA A 15 8.78 16.00 8.42
CA ALA A 15 8.81 15.00 7.36
C ALA A 15 8.62 13.57 7.90
N GLU A 16 9.26 13.25 9.04
CA GLU A 16 9.11 11.96 9.70
C GLU A 16 7.67 11.70 10.20
N GLN A 17 6.95 12.75 10.63
CA GLN A 17 5.55 12.64 11.06
C GLN A 17 4.59 12.45 9.87
N ASP A 18 4.81 13.15 8.77
CA ASP A 18 4.00 13.01 7.56
C ASP A 18 4.16 11.60 6.97
N GLU A 19 5.37 11.06 6.99
CA GLU A 19 5.65 9.72 6.47
C GLU A 19 5.03 8.61 7.33
N GLN A 20 5.12 8.72 8.66
CA GLN A 20 4.40 7.83 9.57
C GLN A 20 2.88 7.92 9.39
N GLY A 21 2.35 9.12 9.10
CA GLY A 21 0.94 9.32 8.79
C GLY A 21 0.52 8.66 7.48
N MET A 22 1.34 8.78 6.43
CA MET A 22 1.09 8.16 5.13
C MET A 22 1.16 6.63 5.22
N LEU A 23 2.16 6.12 5.93
CA LEU A 23 2.32 4.71 6.21
C LEU A 23 1.12 4.13 6.97
N ALA A 24 0.71 4.78 8.07
CA ALA A 24 -0.47 4.34 8.83
C ALA A 24 -1.72 4.32 7.94
N THR A 25 -1.85 5.30 7.05
CA THR A 25 -2.93 5.37 6.06
C THR A 25 -2.85 4.21 5.06
N ALA A 26 -1.65 3.85 4.57
CA ALA A 26 -1.45 2.72 3.67
C ALA A 26 -1.77 1.38 4.35
N LEU A 27 -1.31 1.18 5.59
CA LEU A 27 -1.61 -0.01 6.39
C LEU A 27 -3.11 -0.16 6.66
N ASP A 28 -3.79 0.93 7.04
CA ASP A 28 -5.25 0.94 7.21
C ASP A 28 -5.98 0.63 5.90
N ALA A 29 -5.55 1.23 4.78
CA ALA A 29 -6.12 0.97 3.47
C ALA A 29 -5.99 -0.51 3.07
N ILE A 30 -4.83 -1.12 3.33
CA ILE A 30 -4.59 -2.55 3.11
C ILE A 30 -5.54 -3.40 3.97
N ASN A 31 -5.65 -3.11 5.27
CA ASN A 31 -6.53 -3.86 6.18
C ASN A 31 -8.01 -3.73 5.79
N SER A 32 -8.43 -2.52 5.43
CA SER A 32 -9.76 -2.22 4.92
C SER A 32 -10.06 -3.02 3.64
N LEU A 33 -9.09 -3.11 2.73
CA LEU A 33 -9.22 -3.92 1.52
C LEU A 33 -9.25 -5.42 1.81
N ILE A 34 -8.38 -5.91 2.69
CA ILE A 34 -8.39 -7.32 3.10
C ILE A 34 -9.79 -7.68 3.63
N SER A 35 -10.34 -6.86 4.52
CA SER A 35 -11.70 -6.99 5.06
C SER A 35 -12.76 -6.97 3.97
N ALA A 36 -12.68 -6.02 3.03
CA ALA A 36 -13.62 -5.94 1.92
C ALA A 36 -13.53 -7.16 0.99
N SER A 37 -12.31 -7.65 0.73
CA SER A 37 -12.04 -8.79 -0.15
C SER A 37 -12.61 -10.11 0.37
N PHE A 38 -12.92 -10.24 1.67
CA PHE A 38 -13.67 -11.39 2.19
C PHE A 38 -15.10 -11.46 1.68
N SER A 39 -15.66 -10.33 1.26
CA SER A 39 -16.98 -10.28 0.65
C SER A 39 -16.97 -10.72 -0.82
N ALA A 40 -15.79 -10.82 -1.45
CA ALA A 40 -15.67 -11.30 -2.83
C ALA A 40 -16.04 -12.78 -2.95
N SER A 41 -17.05 -13.06 -3.78
CA SER A 41 -17.54 -14.44 -4.01
C SER A 41 -16.93 -15.10 -5.25
N LEU A 42 -16.45 -14.30 -6.21
CA LEU A 42 -15.82 -14.80 -7.44
C LEU A 42 -14.31 -14.98 -7.25
N PHE A 43 -13.78 -16.13 -7.69
CA PHE A 43 -12.35 -16.50 -7.61
C PHE A 43 -11.76 -16.43 -6.19
N PRO A 44 -12.32 -17.14 -5.20
CA PRO A 44 -11.86 -17.08 -3.81
C PRO A 44 -10.38 -17.42 -3.67
N LEU A 45 -9.85 -18.37 -4.45
CA LEU A 45 -8.43 -18.74 -4.48
C LEU A 45 -7.51 -17.59 -4.93
N LYS A 46 -7.91 -16.80 -5.94
CA LYS A 46 -7.11 -15.63 -6.37
C LYS A 46 -7.15 -14.52 -5.33
N TRP A 47 -8.32 -14.26 -4.74
CA TRP A 47 -8.43 -13.29 -3.66
C TRP A 47 -7.66 -13.72 -2.40
N GLN A 48 -7.57 -15.02 -2.10
CA GLN A 48 -6.70 -15.54 -1.05
C GLN A 48 -5.23 -15.20 -1.34
N LEU A 49 -4.74 -15.42 -2.56
CA LEU A 49 -3.36 -15.06 -2.94
C LEU A 49 -3.10 -13.55 -2.86
N ILE A 50 -4.05 -12.73 -3.33
CA ILE A 50 -3.95 -11.28 -3.26
C ILE A 50 -3.91 -10.82 -1.79
N ARG A 51 -4.75 -11.39 -0.92
CA ARG A 51 -4.72 -11.14 0.52
C ARG A 51 -3.39 -11.54 1.15
N ASP A 52 -2.81 -12.69 0.78
CA ASP A 52 -1.51 -13.12 1.31
C ASP A 52 -0.42 -12.09 0.94
N LYS A 53 -0.39 -11.64 -0.31
CA LYS A 53 0.52 -10.58 -0.77
C LYS A 53 0.32 -9.27 -0.02
N PHE A 54 -0.93 -8.85 0.17
CA PHE A 54 -1.25 -7.65 0.97
C PHE A 54 -0.81 -7.79 2.43
N ASN A 55 -0.97 -8.96 3.05
CA ASN A 55 -0.50 -9.20 4.42
C ASN A 55 1.03 -9.16 4.51
N ARG A 56 1.74 -9.76 3.55
CA ARG A 56 3.21 -9.66 3.49
C ARG A 56 3.67 -8.22 3.32
N LEU A 57 2.99 -7.48 2.45
CA LEU A 57 3.33 -6.08 2.20
C LEU A 57 3.05 -5.21 3.42
N HIS A 58 1.92 -5.44 4.11
CA HIS A 58 1.63 -4.82 5.40
C HIS A 58 2.69 -5.16 6.46
N ALA A 59 3.11 -6.42 6.55
CA ALA A 59 4.15 -6.84 7.50
C ALA A 59 5.50 -6.17 7.22
N GLY A 60 5.93 -6.13 5.96
CA GLY A 60 7.19 -5.48 5.61
C GLY A 60 7.14 -3.96 5.75
N LEU A 61 6.02 -3.32 5.42
CA LEU A 61 5.83 -1.88 5.68
C LEU A 61 5.88 -1.56 7.18
N ALA A 62 5.27 -2.41 8.02
CA ALA A 62 5.30 -2.28 9.47
C ALA A 62 6.70 -2.55 10.06
N ASP A 63 7.50 -3.42 9.43
CA ASP A 63 8.89 -3.69 9.82
C ASP A 63 9.78 -2.48 9.53
N ILE A 64 9.62 -1.85 8.36
CA ILE A 64 10.35 -0.64 7.97
C ILE A 64 10.07 0.52 8.95
N THR A 65 8.83 0.62 9.46
CA THR A 65 8.46 1.63 10.47
C THR A 65 9.32 1.57 11.73
N VAL A 66 9.77 0.37 12.11
CA VAL A 66 10.62 0.17 13.30
C VAL A 66 12.06 0.65 13.03
N ILE A 67 12.49 0.65 11.77
CA ILE A 67 13.88 0.92 11.36
C ILE A 67 14.07 2.38 10.89
N ALA A 68 13.02 3.01 10.35
CA ALA A 68 13.08 4.35 9.73
C ALA A 68 13.52 5.49 10.67
N ALA A 69 13.54 5.28 11.99
CA ALA A 69 14.06 6.25 12.97
C ALA A 69 15.59 6.50 12.89
N SER A 70 16.29 6.06 11.83
CA SER A 70 17.76 6.15 11.74
C SER A 70 18.38 6.27 10.34
N ASP A 71 17.63 6.30 9.23
CA ASP A 71 18.22 6.26 7.88
C ASP A 71 17.81 7.48 7.02
N GLY A 72 18.70 8.05 6.21
CA GLY A 72 18.63 9.43 5.68
C GLY A 72 17.55 9.77 4.62
N GLU A 73 17.48 11.05 4.23
CA GLU A 73 16.45 11.67 3.35
C GLU A 73 16.19 10.95 2.01
N GLU A 74 17.20 10.37 1.33
CA GLU A 74 16.98 9.70 0.03
C GLU A 74 16.16 8.40 0.14
N ARG A 75 16.21 7.72 1.30
CA ARG A 75 15.40 6.51 1.53
C ARG A 75 13.92 6.85 1.72
N HIS A 76 13.65 7.99 2.34
CA HIS A 76 12.31 8.51 2.63
C HIS A 76 11.53 8.78 1.34
N GLU A 77 12.14 9.44 0.33
CA GLU A 77 11.46 9.71 -0.95
C GLU A 77 11.08 8.43 -1.72
N ALA A 78 11.98 7.42 -1.73
CA ALA A 78 11.70 6.13 -2.37
C ALA A 78 10.60 5.36 -1.62
N PHE A 79 10.52 5.52 -0.30
CA PHE A 79 9.51 4.93 0.56
C PHE A 79 8.14 5.60 0.41
N ASP A 80 8.06 6.94 0.39
CA ASP A 80 6.82 7.68 0.08
C ASP A 80 6.26 7.27 -1.29
N GLY A 81 7.15 7.14 -2.28
CA GLY A 81 6.81 6.63 -3.60
C GLY A 81 6.19 5.23 -3.54
N LEU A 82 6.79 4.32 -2.77
CA LEU A 82 6.27 2.96 -2.57
C LEU A 82 4.91 2.95 -1.84
N LEU A 83 4.75 3.76 -0.79
CA LEU A 83 3.50 3.89 -0.06
C LEU A 83 2.37 4.38 -0.97
N ARG A 84 2.67 5.36 -1.82
CA ARG A 84 1.71 5.89 -2.80
C ARG A 84 1.31 4.85 -3.84
N ASP A 85 2.30 4.14 -4.38
CA ASP A 85 2.10 2.99 -5.31
C ASP A 85 1.18 1.93 -4.67
N VAL A 86 1.45 1.58 -3.41
CA VAL A 86 0.67 0.61 -2.64
C VAL A 86 -0.77 1.10 -2.42
N VAL A 87 -0.96 2.35 -2.04
CA VAL A 87 -2.30 2.94 -1.87
C VAL A 87 -3.06 2.93 -3.19
N ASP A 88 -2.40 3.21 -4.33
CA ASP A 88 -3.04 3.14 -5.64
C ASP A 88 -3.45 1.70 -6.00
N ALA A 89 -2.55 0.72 -5.79
CA ALA A 89 -2.84 -0.70 -5.98
C ALA A 89 -3.98 -1.21 -5.07
N VAL A 90 -4.03 -0.74 -3.82
CA VAL A 90 -5.13 -1.00 -2.89
C VAL A 90 -6.43 -0.41 -3.42
N ARG A 91 -6.40 0.82 -3.95
CA ARG A 91 -7.58 1.49 -4.50
C ARG A 91 -8.12 0.72 -5.71
N GLU A 92 -7.26 0.35 -6.66
CA GLU A 92 -7.63 -0.46 -7.82
C GLU A 92 -8.26 -1.79 -7.39
N ALA A 93 -7.60 -2.51 -6.47
CA ALA A 93 -8.10 -3.77 -5.95
C ALA A 93 -9.44 -3.60 -5.22
N ARG A 94 -9.63 -2.52 -4.46
CA ARG A 94 -10.87 -2.21 -3.76
C ARG A 94 -12.03 -1.99 -4.72
N GLU A 95 -11.79 -1.41 -5.88
CA GLU A 95 -12.84 -1.28 -6.89
C GLU A 95 -13.21 -2.62 -7.54
N LEU A 96 -12.31 -3.61 -7.54
CA LEU A 96 -12.59 -4.97 -8.03
C LEU A 96 -13.43 -5.79 -7.04
N VAL A 97 -13.34 -5.51 -5.74
CA VAL A 97 -14.09 -6.21 -4.69
C VAL A 97 -15.60 -6.24 -4.97
N PRO A 98 -16.32 -5.10 -5.10
CA PRO A 98 -17.77 -5.12 -5.35
C PRO A 98 -18.10 -5.76 -6.70
N ARG A 99 -17.22 -5.61 -7.69
CA ARG A 99 -17.40 -6.24 -9.00
C ARG A 99 -17.24 -7.77 -8.95
N SER A 100 -16.51 -8.28 -7.97
CA SER A 100 -16.35 -9.70 -7.68
C SER A 100 -17.44 -10.31 -6.78
N GLN A 101 -18.42 -9.50 -6.34
CA GLN A 101 -19.62 -9.96 -5.63
C GLN A 101 -20.79 -10.28 -6.58
N GLY A 102 -20.78 -9.74 -7.80
CA GLY A 102 -21.89 -9.88 -8.75
C GLY A 102 -21.95 -11.24 -9.44
N ARG A 103 -23.18 -11.70 -9.75
CA ARG A 103 -23.41 -12.98 -10.46
C ARG A 103 -23.00 -12.91 -11.95
N HIS A 104 -22.92 -11.70 -12.52
CA HIS A 104 -22.48 -11.43 -13.89
C HIS A 104 -21.58 -10.16 -13.90
N TYR A 105 -20.27 -10.33 -14.03
CA TYR A 105 -19.37 -9.22 -14.39
C TYR A 105 -19.75 -8.77 -15.80
N GLY A 106 -20.20 -7.53 -15.97
CA GLY A 106 -20.71 -6.98 -17.25
C GLY A 106 -19.70 -6.99 -18.42
N GLY A 107 -18.45 -7.40 -18.17
CA GLY A 107 -17.41 -7.64 -19.18
C GLY A 107 -16.83 -9.07 -19.20
N GLY A 108 -17.46 -10.03 -18.51
CA GLY A 108 -17.03 -11.43 -18.47
C GLY A 108 -16.01 -11.77 -17.37
N LYS A 109 -16.08 -13.00 -16.85
CA LYS A 109 -15.22 -13.51 -15.76
C LYS A 109 -13.72 -13.48 -16.09
N LEU A 110 -13.37 -13.46 -17.38
CA LEU A 110 -12.00 -13.39 -17.86
C LEU A 110 -11.36 -12.01 -17.62
N ARG A 111 -12.13 -10.93 -17.77
CA ARG A 111 -11.65 -9.58 -17.47
C ARG A 111 -11.31 -9.45 -15.99
N LEU A 112 -12.26 -9.81 -15.12
CA LEU A 112 -12.00 -9.84 -13.67
C LEU A 112 -10.79 -10.70 -13.31
N ARG A 113 -10.62 -11.87 -13.95
CA ARG A 113 -9.44 -12.71 -13.72
C ARG A 113 -8.14 -12.01 -14.10
N SER A 114 -8.14 -11.27 -15.21
CA SER A 114 -7.01 -10.48 -15.71
C SER A 114 -6.72 -9.30 -14.79
N ASP A 115 -7.76 -8.56 -14.39
CA ASP A 115 -7.64 -7.43 -13.45
C ASP A 115 -7.01 -7.90 -12.13
N LEU A 116 -7.47 -9.03 -11.59
CA LEU A 116 -6.89 -9.65 -10.38
C LEU A 116 -5.44 -10.14 -10.60
N ASP A 117 -5.08 -10.53 -11.82
CA ASP A 117 -3.72 -10.95 -12.17
C ASP A 117 -2.75 -9.77 -12.23
N VAL A 118 -3.22 -8.65 -12.78
CA VAL A 118 -2.49 -7.37 -12.81
C VAL A 118 -2.24 -6.90 -11.39
N VAL A 119 -3.29 -6.82 -10.54
CA VAL A 119 -3.13 -6.45 -9.12
C VAL A 119 -2.13 -7.37 -8.41
N ALA A 120 -2.22 -8.69 -8.62
CA ALA A 120 -1.29 -9.63 -8.00
C ALA A 120 0.17 -9.42 -8.45
N SER A 121 0.39 -9.04 -9.71
CA SER A 121 1.71 -8.75 -10.28
C SER A 121 2.26 -7.41 -9.81
N THR A 122 1.41 -6.39 -9.70
CA THR A 122 1.74 -5.08 -9.13
C THR A 122 2.20 -5.24 -7.67
N LEU A 123 1.46 -6.01 -6.86
CA LEU A 123 1.85 -6.32 -5.49
C LEU A 123 3.15 -7.11 -5.40
N ASP A 124 3.39 -8.04 -6.33
CA ASP A 124 4.67 -8.77 -6.41
C ASP A 124 5.85 -7.82 -6.66
N THR A 125 5.66 -6.84 -7.53
CA THR A 125 6.65 -5.79 -7.81
C THR A 125 6.89 -4.93 -6.57
N HIS A 126 5.86 -4.55 -5.84
CA HIS A 126 6.02 -3.79 -4.60
C HIS A 126 6.71 -4.62 -3.52
N LEU A 127 6.38 -5.91 -3.39
CA LEU A 127 7.08 -6.83 -2.47
C LEU A 127 8.55 -6.97 -2.85
N ALA A 128 8.90 -7.07 -4.13
CA ALA A 128 10.28 -7.14 -4.60
C ALA A 128 11.07 -5.83 -4.42
N ARG A 129 10.37 -4.70 -4.18
CA ARG A 129 11.00 -3.42 -3.78
C ARG A 129 11.17 -3.31 -2.26
N LEU A 130 10.49 -4.18 -1.51
CA LEU A 130 10.45 -4.21 -0.05
C LEU A 130 11.42 -5.27 0.55
N ASP A 131 11.64 -6.37 -0.18
CA ASP A 131 12.62 -7.45 0.10
C ASP A 131 14.04 -7.06 -0.36
#